data_AF-A0A7K5Z645-F1
#
_entry.id   AF-A0A7K5Z645-F1
#
_cell.length_a   1.000
_cell.length_b   1.000
_cell.length_c   1.000
_cell.angle_alpha   90.00
_cell.angle_beta   90.00
_cell.angle_gamma   90.00
#
_symmetry.space_group_name_H-M   'P 1'
#
loop_
_entity.id
_entity.type
_entity.pdbx_description
1 polymer ?
#
loop_
_entity_poly.entity_id
_entity_poly.type
_entity_poly.pdbx_seq_one_letter_code
_entity_poly.pdbx_strand_id
1 'polypeptide(L)'
;RRDVLVLTPWLAPIVWEGTFNRDILNAQYKQKNSVTGVVTFAVEKYVQFVEGFMSSANKYFLAGHQVNFYVFTDNPEQIPHLHMAPENHLFVIPLQNLSRWQDISVSRMDIISRYIRSRFRYEVDYLYSIDIAVQLLEHIGVEIIDTLVGTISSWQYAARRESKSYETRSESQAAIPEGEGDFYYTASFYGGSVAEVYKLTRACSKGLMEDRENGIEARWHDESHLNKYLLYHKPTRLLSPEYCWDEEL
;
A
#
# COMPACT_ATOMS: atom_id res chain seq x y z
N ARG A 1 12.70 16.55 -14.59
CA ARG A 1 11.32 16.82 -15.07
C ARG A 1 11.00 18.30 -14.83
N ARG A 2 10.19 18.94 -15.69
CA ARG A 2 9.78 20.37 -15.56
C ARG A 2 8.25 20.57 -15.61
N ASP A 3 7.57 19.49 -15.95
CA ASP A 3 6.15 19.33 -16.24
C ASP A 3 5.35 18.85 -15.02
N VAL A 4 6.03 18.34 -14.00
CA VAL A 4 5.43 17.79 -12.77
C VAL A 4 6.22 18.23 -11.54
N LEU A 5 5.55 18.24 -10.38
CA LEU A 5 6.19 18.41 -9.09
C LEU A 5 7.00 17.15 -8.75
N VAL A 6 8.29 17.31 -8.44
CA VAL A 6 9.21 16.20 -8.11
C VAL A 6 9.63 16.16 -6.65
N LEU A 7 9.27 17.19 -5.86
CA LEU A 7 9.64 17.33 -4.46
C LEU A 7 8.50 18.02 -3.71
N THR A 8 8.09 17.48 -2.57
CA THR A 8 7.04 18.07 -1.74
C THR A 8 7.56 19.27 -0.93
N PRO A 9 6.66 20.12 -0.37
CA PRO A 9 7.07 21.19 0.54
C PRO A 9 7.81 20.74 1.80
N TRP A 10 7.70 19.45 2.18
CA TRP A 10 8.43 18.84 3.29
C TRP A 10 9.65 18.03 2.83
N LEU A 11 10.13 18.26 1.60
CA LEU A 11 11.35 17.69 1.03
C LEU A 11 11.32 16.17 0.79
N ALA A 12 10.13 15.56 0.69
CA ALA A 12 10.01 14.19 0.21
C ALA A 12 10.01 14.16 -1.33
N PRO A 13 10.80 13.27 -1.98
CA PRO A 13 10.75 13.09 -3.42
C PRO A 13 9.39 12.53 -3.84
N ILE A 14 8.89 13.03 -4.97
CA ILE A 14 7.80 12.41 -5.73
C ILE A 14 8.48 11.63 -6.85
N VAL A 15 8.38 10.31 -6.80
CA VAL A 15 9.06 9.41 -7.73
C VAL A 15 8.29 9.41 -9.04
N TRP A 16 8.93 9.96 -10.07
CA TRP A 16 8.49 9.90 -11.45
C TRP A 16 9.57 9.23 -12.30
N GLU A 17 9.18 8.67 -13.44
CA GLU A 17 10.15 8.24 -14.44
C GLU A 17 11.07 9.41 -14.84
N GLY A 18 12.37 9.09 -14.93
CA GLY A 18 13.44 10.06 -15.16
C GLY A 18 13.86 10.91 -13.94
N THR A 19 13.39 10.61 -12.72
CA THR A 19 13.83 11.31 -11.48
C THR A 19 14.87 10.55 -10.66
N PHE A 20 15.17 9.31 -11.02
CA PHE A 20 16.11 8.45 -10.31
C PHE A 20 17.03 7.72 -11.29
N ASN A 21 18.17 7.26 -10.79
CA ASN A 21 19.06 6.34 -11.51
C ASN A 21 18.97 4.97 -10.85
N ARG A 22 18.38 4.00 -11.56
CA ARG A 22 18.09 2.67 -11.02
C ARG A 22 19.36 1.88 -10.68
N ASP A 23 20.45 2.04 -11.44
CA ASP A 23 21.70 1.32 -11.18
C ASP A 23 22.34 1.77 -9.86
N ILE A 24 22.35 3.08 -9.61
CA ILE A 24 22.87 3.64 -8.35
C ILE A 24 22.05 3.15 -7.16
N LEU A 25 20.71 3.22 -7.26
CA LEU A 25 19.83 2.79 -6.17
C LEU A 25 19.94 1.28 -5.93
N ASN A 26 20.02 0.47 -6.99
CA ASN A 26 20.22 -0.97 -6.88
C ASN A 26 21.53 -1.32 -6.17
N ALA A 27 22.63 -0.64 -6.52
CA ALA A 27 23.92 -0.85 -5.88
C ALA A 27 23.86 -0.54 -4.38
N GLN A 28 23.17 0.54 -4.00
CA GLN A 28 22.99 0.93 -2.59
C GLN A 28 22.09 -0.05 -1.83
N TYR A 29 21.00 -0.51 -2.44
CA TYR A 29 20.05 -1.42 -1.79
C TYR A 29 20.64 -2.82 -1.61
N LYS A 30 21.38 -3.35 -2.60
CA LYS A 30 22.05 -4.65 -2.50
C LYS A 30 23.03 -4.75 -1.32
N GLN A 31 23.68 -3.65 -0.95
CA GLN A 31 24.59 -3.63 0.20
C GLN A 31 23.87 -3.84 1.54
N LYS A 32 22.57 -3.51 1.63
CA LYS A 32 21.77 -3.69 2.84
C LYS A 32 21.26 -5.12 3.01
N ASN A 33 21.23 -5.90 1.92
CA ASN A 33 20.64 -7.24 1.87
C ASN A 33 19.22 -7.28 2.49
N SER A 34 18.44 -6.23 2.21
CA SER A 34 17.10 -6.09 2.78
C SER A 34 16.10 -7.00 2.09
N VAL A 35 15.11 -7.45 2.86
CA VAL A 35 13.97 -8.23 2.36
C VAL A 35 12.74 -7.33 2.35
N THR A 36 12.00 -7.33 1.25
CA THR A 36 10.74 -6.57 1.14
C THR A 36 9.55 -7.52 1.15
N GLY A 37 8.55 -7.21 1.97
CA GLY A 37 7.26 -7.88 1.95
C GLY A 37 6.26 -7.17 1.06
N VAL A 38 5.42 -7.94 0.38
CA VAL A 38 4.20 -7.44 -0.29
C VAL A 38 3.02 -8.16 0.33
N VAL A 39 2.05 -7.40 0.85
CA VAL A 39 0.79 -7.92 1.37
C VAL A 39 -0.33 -7.60 0.42
N THR A 40 -1.14 -8.60 0.11
CA THR A 40 -2.32 -8.45 -0.74
C THR A 40 -3.46 -9.36 -0.24
N PHE A 41 -4.70 -9.01 -0.59
CA PHE A 41 -5.91 -9.69 -0.12
C PHE A 41 -6.72 -10.18 -1.31
N ALA A 42 -6.86 -11.49 -1.43
CA ALA A 42 -7.63 -12.19 -2.44
C ALA A 42 -8.82 -12.90 -1.78
N VAL A 43 -9.89 -12.15 -1.54
CA VAL A 43 -11.07 -12.61 -0.79
C VAL A 43 -12.27 -12.77 -1.73
N GLU A 44 -13.07 -13.81 -1.53
CA GLU A 44 -14.24 -14.12 -2.38
C GLU A 44 -13.85 -14.13 -3.88
N LYS A 45 -14.57 -13.36 -4.72
CA LYS A 45 -14.34 -13.28 -6.16
C LYS A 45 -12.97 -12.70 -6.54
N TYR A 46 -12.25 -12.05 -5.62
CA TYR A 46 -10.96 -11.43 -5.95
C TYR A 46 -9.82 -12.45 -6.10
N VAL A 47 -10.05 -13.71 -5.75
CA VAL A 47 -9.12 -14.81 -6.04
C VAL A 47 -8.80 -14.92 -7.52
N GLN A 48 -9.73 -14.55 -8.41
CA GLN A 48 -9.51 -14.56 -9.86
C GLN A 48 -8.35 -13.65 -10.33
N PHE A 49 -7.98 -12.63 -9.54
CA PHE A 49 -6.90 -11.70 -9.90
C PHE A 49 -5.51 -12.18 -9.49
N VAL A 50 -5.42 -13.24 -8.67
CA VAL A 50 -4.15 -13.69 -8.09
C VAL A 50 -3.14 -14.07 -9.16
N GLU A 51 -3.55 -14.80 -10.20
CA GLU A 51 -2.64 -15.23 -11.26
C GLU A 51 -2.03 -14.03 -12.02
N GLY A 52 -2.86 -13.06 -12.40
CA GLY A 52 -2.42 -11.85 -13.12
C GLY A 52 -1.51 -10.96 -12.26
N PHE A 53 -1.92 -10.69 -11.02
CA PHE A 53 -1.12 -9.92 -10.08
C PHE A 53 0.22 -10.60 -9.81
N MET A 54 0.20 -11.87 -9.40
CA MET A 54 1.43 -12.57 -9.01
C MET A 54 2.37 -12.80 -10.19
N SER A 55 1.86 -13.11 -11.39
CA SER A 55 2.71 -13.30 -12.58
C SER A 55 3.43 -12.01 -12.96
N SER A 56 2.74 -10.88 -12.89
CA SER A 56 3.33 -9.57 -13.18
C SER A 56 4.26 -9.10 -12.06
N ALA A 57 3.85 -9.22 -10.80
CA ALA A 57 4.65 -8.84 -9.64
C ALA A 57 5.95 -9.66 -9.54
N ASN A 58 5.88 -10.97 -9.79
CA ASN A 58 7.04 -11.86 -9.80
C ASN A 58 8.07 -11.46 -10.87
N LYS A 59 7.64 -10.80 -11.96
CA LYS A 59 8.51 -10.31 -13.03
C LYS A 59 9.05 -8.90 -12.76
N TYR A 60 8.22 -8.01 -12.21
CA TYR A 60 8.47 -6.57 -12.24
C TYR A 60 8.73 -5.93 -10.88
N PHE A 61 8.21 -6.49 -9.80
CA PHE A 61 8.35 -5.91 -8.47
C PHE A 61 9.70 -6.27 -7.86
N LEU A 62 10.55 -5.25 -7.67
CA LEU A 62 11.90 -5.36 -7.12
C LEU A 62 12.75 -6.48 -7.75
N ALA A 63 12.63 -6.67 -9.07
CA ALA A 63 13.29 -7.77 -9.77
C ALA A 63 14.80 -7.82 -9.47
N GLY A 64 15.28 -8.98 -9.01
CA GLY A 64 16.66 -9.20 -8.57
C GLY A 64 16.97 -8.88 -7.10
N HIS A 65 15.94 -8.61 -6.29
CA HIS A 65 16.02 -8.46 -4.83
C HIS A 65 15.04 -9.42 -4.14
N GLN A 66 15.24 -9.68 -2.85
CA GLN A 66 14.42 -10.64 -2.10
C GLN A 66 13.03 -10.07 -1.80
N VAL A 67 11.99 -10.77 -2.26
CA VAL A 67 10.59 -10.39 -2.02
C VAL A 67 9.79 -11.54 -1.43
N ASN A 68 9.09 -11.26 -0.34
CA ASN A 68 8.11 -12.17 0.26
C ASN A 68 6.70 -11.66 -0.04
N PHE A 69 5.95 -12.41 -0.86
CA PHE A 69 4.55 -12.15 -1.15
C PHE A 69 3.65 -12.87 -0.15
N TYR A 70 2.81 -12.12 0.55
CA TYR A 70 1.86 -12.61 1.53
C TYR A 70 0.44 -12.40 0.99
N VAL A 71 -0.17 -13.48 0.51
CA VAL A 71 -1.52 -13.47 -0.06
C VAL A 71 -2.50 -13.96 1.00
N PHE A 72 -3.29 -13.03 1.54
CA PHE A 72 -4.40 -13.34 2.44
C PHE A 72 -5.61 -13.76 1.64
N THR A 73 -6.23 -14.89 1.99
CA THR A 73 -7.39 -15.40 1.24
C THR A 73 -8.30 -16.26 2.12
N ASP A 74 -9.59 -16.27 1.80
CA ASP A 74 -10.57 -17.20 2.33
C ASP A 74 -10.64 -18.52 1.52
N ASN A 75 -9.98 -18.60 0.36
CA ASN A 75 -9.99 -19.78 -0.52
C ASN A 75 -8.56 -20.22 -0.90
N PRO A 76 -7.75 -20.69 0.06
CA PRO A 76 -6.33 -21.02 -0.17
C PRO A 76 -6.12 -22.10 -1.24
N GLU A 77 -7.07 -23.03 -1.39
CA GLU A 77 -7.01 -24.11 -2.39
C GLU A 77 -7.17 -23.60 -3.84
N GLN A 78 -7.72 -22.40 -4.03
CA GLN A 78 -7.88 -21.78 -5.35
C GLN A 78 -6.65 -20.96 -5.78
N ILE A 79 -5.66 -20.78 -4.91
CA ILE A 79 -4.43 -20.07 -5.26
C ILE A 79 -3.60 -20.97 -6.19
N PRO A 80 -3.30 -20.53 -7.43
CA PRO A 80 -2.57 -21.35 -8.38
C PRO A 80 -1.13 -21.62 -7.92
N HIS A 81 -0.59 -22.76 -8.33
CA HIS A 81 0.85 -23.01 -8.21
C HIS A 81 1.61 -22.19 -9.25
N LEU A 82 2.36 -21.20 -8.78
CA LEU A 82 3.09 -20.28 -9.64
C LEU A 82 4.59 -20.58 -9.61
N HIS A 83 5.23 -20.47 -10.78
CA HIS A 83 6.69 -20.55 -10.86
C HIS A 83 7.30 -19.21 -10.44
N MET A 84 7.76 -19.14 -9.19
CA MET A 84 8.39 -17.93 -8.64
C MET A 84 9.82 -17.75 -9.14
N ALA A 85 10.26 -16.50 -9.27
CA ALA A 85 11.67 -16.19 -9.46
C ALA A 85 12.47 -16.66 -8.22
N PRO A 86 13.77 -16.98 -8.36
CA PRO A 86 14.56 -17.52 -7.25
C PRO A 86 14.60 -16.63 -5.99
N GLU A 87 14.48 -15.32 -6.15
CA GLU A 87 14.49 -14.34 -5.07
C GLU A 87 13.12 -14.16 -4.39
N ASN A 88 12.05 -14.69 -5.00
CA ASN A 88 10.68 -14.42 -4.63
C ASN A 88 10.04 -15.64 -3.93
N HIS A 89 9.37 -15.38 -2.81
CA HIS A 89 8.64 -16.39 -2.05
C HIS A 89 7.17 -16.04 -1.95
N LEU A 90 6.29 -17.02 -2.15
CA LEU A 90 4.85 -16.87 -1.99
C LEU A 90 4.38 -17.59 -0.73
N PHE A 91 3.72 -16.85 0.15
CA PHE A 91 3.06 -17.34 1.35
C PHE A 91 1.56 -17.12 1.25
N VAL A 92 0.81 -18.21 1.12
CA VAL A 92 -0.65 -18.18 1.20
C VAL A 92 -1.07 -18.21 2.67
N ILE A 93 -1.85 -17.22 3.10
CA ILE A 93 -2.28 -17.06 4.49
C ILE A 93 -3.81 -17.16 4.55
N PRO A 94 -4.36 -18.31 5.00
CA PRO A 94 -5.79 -18.48 5.17
C PRO A 94 -6.35 -17.49 6.21
N LEU A 95 -7.39 -16.75 5.84
CA LEU A 95 -8.11 -15.86 6.76
C LEU A 95 -8.80 -16.65 7.88
N GLN A 96 -9.14 -17.91 7.65
CA GLN A 96 -9.69 -18.80 8.68
C GLN A 96 -8.79 -18.97 9.90
N ASN A 97 -7.47 -18.75 9.75
CA ASN A 97 -6.51 -18.81 10.85
C ASN A 97 -6.58 -17.57 11.77
N LEU A 98 -7.29 -16.52 11.37
CA LEU A 98 -7.55 -15.36 12.20
C LEU A 98 -8.79 -15.63 13.07
N SER A 99 -8.59 -15.57 14.39
CA SER A 99 -9.71 -15.55 15.34
C SER A 99 -10.67 -14.42 14.94
N ARG A 100 -11.95 -14.76 14.67
CA ARG A 100 -13.02 -13.82 14.33
C ARG A 100 -12.88 -13.09 12.98
N TRP A 101 -12.23 -13.69 11.98
CA TRP A 101 -12.15 -13.06 10.64
C TRP A 101 -13.52 -12.82 9.97
N GLN A 102 -14.54 -13.59 10.36
CA GLN A 102 -15.94 -13.42 9.93
C GLN A 102 -16.65 -12.29 10.69
N ASP A 103 -16.07 -11.78 11.79
CA ASP A 103 -16.59 -10.56 12.37
C ASP A 103 -16.41 -9.48 11.31
N ILE A 104 -17.52 -8.85 10.94
CA ILE A 104 -17.58 -7.74 9.98
C ILE A 104 -16.58 -6.63 10.37
N SER A 105 -16.07 -6.61 11.62
CA SER A 105 -15.14 -5.64 12.21
C SER A 105 -13.68 -5.79 11.83
N VAL A 106 -13.25 -6.89 11.22
CA VAL A 106 -11.83 -7.08 10.89
C VAL A 106 -11.49 -6.39 9.56
N SER A 107 -10.81 -5.25 9.63
CA SER A 107 -10.32 -4.53 8.45
C SER A 107 -8.97 -5.06 7.95
N ARG A 108 -8.63 -4.81 6.68
CA ARG A 108 -7.28 -5.10 6.13
C ARG A 108 -6.17 -4.47 6.99
N MET A 109 -6.42 -3.25 7.47
CA MET A 109 -5.52 -2.51 8.36
C MET A 109 -5.28 -3.25 9.70
N ASP A 110 -6.34 -3.83 10.31
CA ASP A 110 -6.19 -4.66 11.52
C ASP A 110 -5.31 -5.88 11.23
N ILE A 111 -5.62 -6.61 10.15
CA ILE A 111 -4.93 -7.84 9.78
C ILE A 111 -3.44 -7.57 9.55
N ILE A 112 -3.11 -6.55 8.74
CA ILE A 112 -1.72 -6.18 8.48
C ILE A 112 -1.03 -5.83 9.81
N SER A 113 -1.63 -5.01 10.66
CA SER A 113 -1.02 -4.61 11.94
C SER A 113 -0.76 -5.80 12.87
N ARG A 114 -1.67 -6.79 12.92
CA ARG A 114 -1.53 -8.00 13.71
C ARG A 114 -0.39 -8.88 13.20
N TYR A 115 -0.31 -9.08 11.88
CA TYR A 115 0.74 -9.88 11.25
C TYR A 115 2.11 -9.19 11.29
N ILE A 116 2.18 -7.86 11.24
CA ILE A 116 3.43 -7.15 11.52
C ILE A 116 3.90 -7.48 12.93
N ARG A 117 3.01 -7.40 13.93
CA ARG A 117 3.37 -7.66 15.33
C ARG A 117 3.81 -9.10 15.58
N SER A 118 3.15 -10.08 14.97
CA SER A 118 3.42 -11.50 15.21
C SER A 118 4.47 -12.11 14.29
N ARG A 119 4.64 -11.59 13.07
CA ARG A 119 5.39 -12.26 12.00
C ARG A 119 6.28 -11.30 11.21
N PHE A 120 5.72 -10.36 10.45
CA PHE A 120 6.47 -9.63 9.41
C PHE A 120 7.65 -8.81 9.95
N ARG A 121 7.58 -8.31 11.20
CA ARG A 121 8.71 -7.63 11.87
C ARG A 121 9.98 -8.46 12.03
N TYR A 122 9.90 -9.77 11.81
CA TYR A 122 11.03 -10.70 11.90
C TYR A 122 11.42 -11.28 10.54
N GLU A 123 10.64 -11.01 9.48
CA GLU A 123 10.83 -11.62 8.15
C GLU A 123 11.27 -10.59 7.10
N VAL A 124 10.87 -9.33 7.24
CA VAL A 124 11.11 -8.29 6.21
C VAL A 124 11.49 -6.95 6.85
N ASP A 125 12.23 -6.13 6.11
CA ASP A 125 12.64 -4.78 6.50
C ASP A 125 11.63 -3.72 6.07
N TYR A 126 11.06 -3.92 4.88
CA TYR A 126 10.06 -3.07 4.26
C TYR A 126 8.79 -3.88 3.97
N LEU A 127 7.63 -3.23 4.00
CA LEU A 127 6.35 -3.84 3.71
C LEU A 127 5.52 -2.91 2.82
N TYR A 128 4.96 -3.45 1.75
CA TYR A 128 4.03 -2.75 0.87
C TYR A 128 2.69 -3.47 0.85
N SER A 129 1.61 -2.72 0.98
CA SER A 129 0.26 -3.21 0.73
C SER A 129 -0.09 -2.84 -0.71
N ILE A 130 -0.41 -3.84 -1.53
CA ILE A 130 -0.81 -3.66 -2.92
C ILE A 130 -2.13 -4.39 -3.14
N ASP A 131 -3.09 -3.71 -3.76
CA ASP A 131 -4.39 -4.31 -4.06
C ASP A 131 -4.24 -5.47 -5.06
N ILE A 132 -5.04 -6.52 -4.91
CA ILE A 132 -4.88 -7.72 -5.75
C ILE A 132 -5.38 -7.49 -7.18
N ALA A 133 -6.32 -6.56 -7.35
CA ALA A 133 -6.96 -6.27 -8.63
C ALA A 133 -6.13 -5.33 -9.54
N VAL A 134 -4.80 -5.31 -9.36
CA VAL A 134 -3.87 -4.55 -10.20
C VAL A 134 -2.94 -5.49 -10.94
N GLN A 135 -2.38 -5.01 -12.06
CA GLN A 135 -1.35 -5.72 -12.80
C GLN A 135 -0.16 -4.80 -13.03
N LEU A 136 1.05 -5.30 -12.77
CA LEU A 136 2.27 -4.52 -13.03
C LEU A 136 2.59 -4.63 -14.52
N LEU A 137 2.66 -3.48 -15.19
CA LEU A 137 2.99 -3.41 -16.62
C LEU A 137 4.49 -3.22 -16.84
N GLU A 138 5.15 -2.55 -15.91
CA GLU A 138 6.56 -2.19 -15.95
C GLU A 138 7.24 -2.36 -14.60
N HIS A 139 8.57 -2.25 -14.58
CA HIS A 139 9.38 -2.48 -13.39
C HIS A 139 9.12 -1.44 -12.29
N ILE A 140 8.79 -1.93 -11.09
CA ILE A 140 8.68 -1.16 -9.84
C ILE A 140 9.88 -1.55 -8.97
N GLY A 141 10.88 -0.68 -8.90
CA GLY A 141 12.18 -0.99 -8.34
C GLY A 141 12.43 -0.36 -6.98
N VAL A 142 13.68 -0.45 -6.52
CA VAL A 142 14.09 0.04 -5.18
C VAL A 142 13.94 1.56 -5.02
N GLU A 143 13.62 2.30 -6.08
CA GLU A 143 13.23 3.71 -6.01
C GLU A 143 12.00 3.97 -5.15
N ILE A 144 11.16 2.96 -4.87
CA ILE A 144 10.01 3.10 -3.98
C ILE A 144 10.39 2.99 -2.49
N ILE A 145 11.58 2.47 -2.17
CA ILE A 145 11.97 2.10 -0.81
C ILE A 145 12.22 3.35 0.04
N ASP A 146 11.42 3.50 1.10
CA ASP A 146 11.60 4.56 2.10
C ASP A 146 10.95 4.21 3.45
N THR A 147 11.09 5.09 4.43
CA THR A 147 10.54 4.92 5.77
C THR A 147 9.00 4.90 5.77
N LEU A 148 8.35 5.82 5.05
CA LEU A 148 6.89 5.87 4.87
C LEU A 148 6.55 6.34 3.44
N VAL A 149 5.74 5.56 2.73
CA VAL A 149 5.47 5.74 1.30
C VAL A 149 3.98 5.78 1.04
N GLY A 150 3.52 6.83 0.36
CA GLY A 150 2.15 6.96 -0.14
C GLY A 150 2.12 7.14 -1.66
N THR A 151 1.12 6.56 -2.33
CA THR A 151 0.96 6.70 -3.78
C THR A 151 -0.10 7.74 -4.08
N ILE A 152 0.21 8.71 -4.94
CA ILE A 152 -0.75 9.73 -5.36
C ILE A 152 -1.77 9.07 -6.30
N SER A 153 -3.05 9.24 -5.97
CA SER A 153 -4.17 8.73 -6.75
C SER A 153 -4.21 9.32 -8.17
N SER A 154 -4.36 8.47 -9.19
CA SER A 154 -4.52 8.87 -10.60
C SER A 154 -5.77 9.74 -10.82
N TRP A 155 -6.92 9.31 -10.29
CA TRP A 155 -8.21 10.00 -10.42
C TRP A 155 -8.29 11.34 -9.69
N GLN A 156 -7.40 11.61 -8.72
CA GLN A 156 -7.39 12.84 -7.91
C GLN A 156 -6.11 13.67 -8.08
N TYR A 157 -5.20 13.26 -8.97
CA TYR A 157 -3.91 13.95 -9.19
C TYR A 157 -4.08 15.37 -9.73
N ALA A 158 -4.99 15.56 -10.69
CA ALA A 158 -5.26 16.86 -11.30
C ALA A 158 -6.31 17.68 -10.53
N ALA A 159 -6.95 17.09 -9.51
CA ALA A 159 -8.00 17.74 -8.75
C ALA A 159 -7.45 18.85 -7.85
N ARG A 160 -8.17 19.98 -7.79
CA ARG A 160 -7.90 21.01 -6.79
C ARG A 160 -8.17 20.47 -5.39
N ARG A 161 -7.49 21.01 -4.38
CA ARG A 161 -7.61 20.55 -2.99
C ARG A 161 -9.06 20.48 -2.53
N GLU A 162 -9.85 21.50 -2.85
CA GLU A 162 -11.25 21.64 -2.44
C GLU A 162 -12.17 20.62 -3.13
N SER A 163 -11.74 20.06 -4.26
CA SER A 163 -12.47 19.04 -5.02
C SER A 163 -12.04 17.60 -4.68
N LYS A 164 -11.05 17.43 -3.80
CA LYS A 164 -10.58 16.09 -3.42
C LYS A 164 -11.64 15.38 -2.58
N SER A 165 -11.79 14.08 -2.82
CA SER A 165 -12.87 13.28 -2.23
C SER A 165 -12.59 12.84 -0.79
N TYR A 166 -12.04 13.72 0.06
CA TYR A 166 -11.82 13.42 1.47
C TYR A 166 -13.14 13.21 2.23
N GLU A 167 -13.06 12.54 3.37
CA GLU A 167 -14.12 12.57 4.38
C GLU A 167 -14.17 13.97 5.01
N THR A 168 -15.36 14.54 5.12
CA THR A 168 -15.58 15.93 5.59
C THR A 168 -16.55 16.02 6.75
N ARG A 169 -17.28 14.94 7.06
CA ARG A 169 -18.15 14.84 8.24
C ARG A 169 -17.29 14.81 9.48
N SER A 170 -17.32 15.89 10.26
CA SER A 170 -16.50 16.10 11.47
C SER A 170 -16.61 15.00 12.53
N GLU A 171 -17.67 14.21 12.47
CA GLU A 171 -17.97 13.09 13.34
C GLU A 171 -17.09 11.87 13.04
N SER A 172 -16.55 11.76 11.81
CA SER A 172 -15.63 10.70 11.42
C SER A 172 -14.19 11.00 11.86
N GLN A 173 -13.48 9.97 12.33
CA GLN A 173 -12.04 10.00 12.59
C GLN A 173 -11.21 10.23 11.33
N ALA A 174 -11.77 10.00 10.13
CA ALA A 174 -11.12 10.28 8.86
C ALA A 174 -11.29 11.73 8.38
N ALA A 175 -12.07 12.56 9.08
CA ALA A 175 -12.43 13.90 8.62
C ALA A 175 -11.21 14.81 8.42
N ILE A 176 -11.07 15.38 7.22
CA ILE A 176 -10.07 16.39 6.90
C ILE A 176 -10.79 17.75 6.77
N PRO A 177 -10.42 18.76 7.58
CA PRO A 177 -11.03 20.08 7.51
C PRO A 177 -10.87 20.73 6.14
N GLU A 178 -11.84 21.58 5.78
CA GLU A 178 -11.76 22.37 4.56
C GLU A 178 -10.48 23.23 4.56
N GLY A 179 -9.80 23.29 3.41
CA GLY A 179 -8.54 24.02 3.24
C GLY A 179 -7.28 23.22 3.63
N GLU A 180 -7.41 22.07 4.31
CA GLU A 180 -6.32 21.14 4.57
C GLU A 180 -6.15 20.09 3.45
N GLY A 181 -5.02 19.36 3.46
CA GLY A 181 -4.71 18.33 2.46
C GLY A 181 -3.56 18.70 1.52
N ASP A 182 -2.64 17.77 1.30
CA ASP A 182 -1.53 17.96 0.34
C ASP A 182 -1.84 17.25 -0.98
N PHE A 183 -1.94 15.92 -0.92
CA PHE A 183 -2.25 15.03 -2.02
C PHE A 183 -3.40 14.12 -1.62
N TYR A 184 -4.14 13.61 -2.59
CA TYR A 184 -5.05 12.50 -2.35
C TYR A 184 -4.29 11.21 -2.65
N TYR A 185 -4.16 10.35 -1.65
CA TYR A 185 -3.42 9.11 -1.71
C TYR A 185 -4.35 7.93 -1.92
N THR A 186 -3.93 6.94 -2.70
CA THR A 186 -4.71 5.70 -2.88
C THR A 186 -4.36 4.65 -1.82
N ALA A 187 -5.37 3.91 -1.36
CA ALA A 187 -5.17 2.73 -0.51
C ALA A 187 -4.72 1.49 -1.28
N SER A 188 -4.74 1.53 -2.63
CA SER A 188 -4.35 0.42 -3.48
C SER A 188 -2.84 0.19 -3.52
N PHE A 189 -2.03 1.18 -3.15
CA PHE A 189 -0.58 1.02 -3.04
C PHE A 189 0.03 1.99 -2.02
N TYR A 190 0.50 1.46 -0.90
CA TYR A 190 1.27 2.20 0.11
C TYR A 190 2.27 1.27 0.81
N GLY A 191 3.21 1.83 1.57
CA GLY A 191 4.15 1.01 2.31
C GLY A 191 5.23 1.78 3.04
N GLY A 192 6.35 1.13 3.28
CA GLY A 192 7.52 1.70 3.92
C GLY A 192 8.22 0.71 4.84
N SER A 193 8.98 1.22 5.80
CA SER A 193 9.59 0.38 6.84
C SER A 193 8.50 -0.33 7.65
N VAL A 194 8.74 -1.58 8.07
CA VAL A 194 7.75 -2.35 8.84
C VAL A 194 7.26 -1.60 10.08
N ALA A 195 8.14 -0.83 10.73
CA ALA A 195 7.80 -0.04 11.90
C ALA A 195 6.79 1.08 11.60
N GLU A 196 6.93 1.80 10.49
CA GLU A 196 5.99 2.85 10.12
C GLU A 196 4.69 2.29 9.55
N VAL A 197 4.74 1.21 8.77
CA VAL A 197 3.53 0.53 8.29
C VAL A 197 2.72 0.00 9.47
N TYR A 198 3.37 -0.47 10.54
CA TYR A 198 2.67 -0.84 11.77
C TYR A 198 1.93 0.34 12.42
N LYS A 199 2.58 1.50 12.52
CA LYS A 199 1.96 2.71 13.09
C LYS A 199 0.77 3.17 12.25
N LEU A 200 0.94 3.21 10.93
CA LEU A 200 -0.10 3.59 9.98
C LEU A 200 -1.31 2.67 10.08
N THR A 201 -1.09 1.36 9.91
CA THR A 201 -2.18 0.37 9.88
C THR A 201 -2.90 0.30 11.22
N ARG A 202 -2.17 0.37 12.33
CA ARG A 202 -2.77 0.43 13.68
C ARG A 202 -3.61 1.69 13.89
N ALA A 203 -3.13 2.85 13.45
CA ALA A 203 -3.88 4.10 13.59
C ALA A 203 -5.15 4.11 12.71
N CYS A 204 -5.04 3.67 11.45
CA CYS A 204 -6.17 3.57 10.54
C CYS A 204 -7.21 2.56 11.05
N SER A 205 -6.75 1.38 11.52
CA SER A 205 -7.63 0.37 12.12
C SER A 205 -8.37 0.90 13.34
N LYS A 206 -7.70 1.70 14.19
CA LYS A 206 -8.34 2.33 15.35
C LYS A 206 -9.43 3.31 14.90
N GLY A 207 -9.14 4.18 13.94
CA GLY A 207 -10.12 5.14 13.42
C GLY A 207 -11.35 4.46 12.79
N LEU A 208 -11.13 3.39 12.01
CA LEU A 208 -12.21 2.59 11.42
C LEU A 208 -13.12 1.96 12.50
N MET A 209 -12.53 1.50 13.60
CA MET A 209 -13.27 0.92 14.72
C MET A 209 -14.09 1.98 15.45
N GLU A 210 -13.51 3.14 15.73
CA GLU A 210 -14.20 4.27 16.39
C GLU A 210 -15.35 4.81 15.52
N ASP A 211 -15.15 4.97 14.21
CA ASP A 211 -16.23 5.39 13.29
C ASP A 211 -17.39 4.40 13.33
N ARG A 212 -17.08 3.11 13.25
CA ARG A 212 -18.08 2.05 13.30
C ARG A 212 -18.85 2.02 14.63
N GLU A 213 -18.17 2.15 15.76
CA GLU A 213 -18.79 2.22 17.08
C GLU A 213 -19.77 3.40 17.19
N ASN A 214 -19.50 4.48 16.45
CA ASN A 214 -20.36 5.66 16.33
C ASN A 214 -21.39 5.55 15.19
N GLY A 215 -21.50 4.41 14.50
CA GLY A 215 -22.44 4.22 13.39
C GLY A 215 -22.07 5.00 12.12
N ILE A 216 -20.79 5.33 11.96
CA ILE A 216 -20.25 6.09 10.82
C ILE A 216 -19.40 5.16 9.96
N GLU A 217 -19.48 5.35 8.66
CA GLU A 217 -18.58 4.76 7.69
C GLU A 217 -18.00 5.87 6.83
N ALA A 218 -16.68 6.03 6.86
CA ALA A 218 -15.98 7.05 6.09
C ALA A 218 -16.20 6.87 4.58
N ARG A 219 -16.23 7.98 3.84
CA ARG A 219 -16.63 8.06 2.43
C ARG A 219 -15.96 7.02 1.52
N TRP A 220 -14.67 6.78 1.74
CA TRP A 220 -13.87 5.79 1.01
C TRP A 220 -13.19 4.82 1.97
N HIS A 221 -13.90 4.40 3.02
CA HIS A 221 -13.47 3.38 3.98
C HIS A 221 -12.03 3.62 4.48
N ASP A 222 -11.13 2.65 4.32
CA ASP A 222 -9.74 2.70 4.76
C ASP A 222 -8.89 3.76 4.03
N GLU A 223 -9.22 4.09 2.77
CA GLU A 223 -8.54 5.16 2.02
C GLU A 223 -8.76 6.54 2.65
N SER A 224 -9.94 6.79 3.23
CA SER A 224 -10.20 8.03 3.94
C SER A 224 -9.32 8.16 5.19
N HIS A 225 -9.19 7.10 5.98
CA HIS A 225 -8.30 7.09 7.14
C HIS A 225 -6.81 7.15 6.76
N LEU A 226 -6.41 6.51 5.66
CA LEU A 226 -5.05 6.61 5.10
C LEU A 226 -4.71 8.06 4.76
N ASN A 227 -5.61 8.76 4.06
CA ASN A 227 -5.41 10.18 3.71
C ASN A 227 -5.30 11.06 4.96
N LYS A 228 -6.16 10.84 5.97
CA LYS A 228 -6.06 11.52 7.27
C LYS A 228 -4.71 11.24 7.92
N TYR A 229 -4.26 9.99 7.93
CA TYR A 229 -2.99 9.61 8.54
C TYR A 229 -1.80 10.31 7.88
N LEU A 230 -1.72 10.24 6.53
CA LEU A 230 -0.62 10.82 5.75
C LEU A 230 -0.61 12.36 5.75
N LEU A 231 -1.76 12.99 6.02
CA LEU A 231 -1.83 14.44 6.25
C LEU A 231 -1.03 14.85 7.49
N TYR A 232 -1.12 14.10 8.60
CA TYR A 232 -0.41 14.45 9.85
C TYR A 232 0.91 13.69 10.04
N HIS A 233 1.14 12.63 9.27
CA HIS A 233 2.38 11.86 9.23
C HIS A 233 2.91 11.88 7.80
N LYS A 234 3.67 12.93 7.48
CA LYS A 234 4.10 13.19 6.10
C LYS A 234 4.92 12.00 5.57
N PRO A 235 4.55 11.42 4.41
CA PRO A 235 5.34 10.35 3.82
C PRO A 235 6.72 10.87 3.44
N THR A 236 7.75 10.06 3.68
CA THR A 236 9.14 10.38 3.33
C THR A 236 9.40 10.20 1.83
N ARG A 237 8.49 9.53 1.13
CA ARG A 237 8.49 9.37 -0.33
C ARG A 237 7.07 9.27 -0.86
N LEU A 238 6.82 9.89 -2.01
CA LEU A 238 5.55 9.78 -2.71
C LEU A 238 5.77 9.09 -4.04
N LEU A 239 4.87 8.18 -4.41
CA LEU A 239 4.85 7.60 -5.74
C LEU A 239 3.90 8.43 -6.62
N SER A 240 4.34 8.70 -7.86
CA SER A 240 3.46 9.32 -8.85
C SER A 240 2.30 8.38 -9.23
N PRO A 241 1.28 8.89 -9.95
CA PRO A 241 0.25 8.04 -10.55
C PRO A 241 0.77 6.95 -11.50
N GLU A 242 2.03 7.03 -11.98
CA GLU A 242 2.64 5.99 -12.82
C GLU A 242 2.69 4.63 -12.10
N TYR A 243 2.69 4.63 -10.76
CA TYR A 243 2.75 3.43 -9.93
C TYR A 243 1.38 2.81 -9.62
N CYS A 244 0.27 3.53 -9.86
CA CYS A 244 -1.10 3.03 -9.68
C CYS A 244 -2.05 3.85 -10.56
N TRP A 245 -2.21 3.39 -11.81
CA TRP A 245 -3.03 4.05 -12.82
C TRP A 245 -4.33 3.29 -13.06
N ASP A 246 -5.40 4.02 -13.36
CA ASP A 246 -6.67 3.46 -13.80
C ASP A 246 -6.82 3.78 -15.29
N GLU A 247 -6.85 2.74 -16.13
CA GLU A 247 -6.90 2.87 -17.60
C GLU A 247 -8.23 3.45 -18.09
N GLU A 248 -9.28 3.45 -17.27
CA GLU A 248 -10.59 3.99 -17.63
C GLU A 248 -10.69 5.53 -17.45
N LEU A 249 -9.63 6.18 -16.96
CA LEU A 249 -9.52 7.65 -16.81
C LEU A 249 -9.13 8.36 -18.11
#